data_AF-A0A2P5Y250-F1
#
_entry.id   AF-A0A2P5Y250-F1
#
_cell.length_a   1.000
_cell.length_b   1.000
_cell.length_c   1.000
_cell.angle_alpha   90.00
_cell.angle_beta   90.00
_cell.angle_gamma   90.00
#
_symmetry.space_group_name_H-M   'P 1'
#
loop_
_entity.id
_entity.type
_entity.pdbx_description
1 polymer ?
#
loop_
_entity_poly.entity_id
_entity_poly.type
_entity_poly.pdbx_seq_one_letter_code
_entity_poly.pdbx_strand_id
1 'polypeptide(L)'
;MGVETISSLQGGLRGICVDQLEINRIGGNKLMPLPESMNMTMLSTETSSYCNEFSVPYSTYFRPSTYIDVIHWQKQVRSRKRRYLFYFASAPHPTMNDSIRIQIINKCLTSKNTCKLLDCNSSANKCGTPVQVLKVFRNSVFCLHPPGDSYTMCSMFNSILAGCIPVFFHPYSAYAQYIWYFPKNYTSYSVYIPANDIKHGSVSINESLS
;
A
#
# COMPACT_ATOMS: atom_id res chain seq x y z
N MET A 1 3.09 -4.89 37.01
CA MET A 1 3.18 -3.43 37.15
C MET A 1 4.65 -3.06 37.09
N GLY A 2 5.11 -2.67 35.91
CA GLY A 2 6.42 -2.06 35.69
C GLY A 2 6.17 -0.87 34.79
N VAL A 3 6.20 0.33 35.36
CA VAL A 3 6.09 1.58 34.62
C VAL A 3 7.48 1.84 34.08
N GLU A 4 7.73 1.49 32.81
CA GLU A 4 8.89 2.01 32.11
C GLU A 4 8.61 3.48 31.77
N THR A 5 9.38 4.34 32.42
CA THR A 5 9.40 5.79 32.25
C THR A 5 9.68 6.19 30.81
N ILE A 6 8.93 7.20 30.34
CA ILE A 6 9.05 7.89 29.05
C ILE A 6 10.31 8.76 29.03
N SER A 7 11.49 8.16 29.17
CA SER A 7 12.78 8.85 29.14
C SER A 7 13.79 8.23 28.15
N SER A 8 13.47 7.08 27.54
CA SER A 8 14.33 6.39 26.58
C SER A 8 14.08 6.76 25.11
N LEU A 9 13.10 7.64 24.79
CA LEU A 9 12.76 8.01 23.42
C LEU A 9 13.56 9.21 22.85
N GLN A 10 14.41 9.87 23.64
CA GLN A 10 15.15 11.05 23.17
C GLN A 10 16.38 10.75 22.28
N GLY A 11 16.75 9.48 22.09
CA GLY A 11 17.90 9.09 21.25
C GLY A 11 17.59 8.72 19.79
N GLY A 12 16.32 8.62 19.38
CA GLY A 12 15.93 7.92 18.13
C GLY A 12 15.46 8.77 16.95
N LEU A 13 15.20 10.07 17.14
CA LEU A 13 14.51 10.91 16.13
C LEU A 13 15.44 11.59 15.11
N ARG A 14 16.77 11.46 15.25
CA ARG A 14 17.76 12.17 14.41
C ARG A 14 18.07 11.50 13.06
N GLY A 15 17.44 10.39 12.71
CA GLY A 15 17.87 9.55 11.58
C GLY A 15 16.85 9.30 10.45
N ILE A 16 15.70 9.97 10.42
CA ILE A 16 14.61 9.63 9.46
C ILE A 16 14.30 10.77 8.47
N CYS A 17 15.10 11.84 8.45
CA CYS A 17 14.98 12.84 7.39
C CYS A 17 15.89 12.42 6.26
N VAL A 18 15.34 11.73 5.26
CA VAL A 18 16.04 11.53 3.98
C VAL A 18 16.21 12.92 3.37
N ASP A 19 17.46 13.31 3.11
CA ASP A 19 17.81 14.58 2.47
C ASP A 19 16.88 14.85 1.28
N GLN A 20 16.40 16.10 1.22
CA GLN A 20 15.42 16.64 0.26
C GLN A 20 15.51 16.01 -1.13
N LEU A 21 14.77 14.93 -1.34
CA LEU A 21 14.22 14.64 -2.66
C LEU A 21 13.05 15.59 -2.82
N GLU A 22 13.14 16.48 -3.82
CA GLU A 22 12.04 17.34 -4.25
C GLU A 22 10.86 16.47 -4.71
N ILE A 23 10.02 16.09 -3.76
CA ILE A 23 8.72 15.51 -4.05
C ILE A 23 7.81 16.68 -4.39
N ASN A 24 7.71 17.00 -5.69
CA ASN A 24 6.71 17.93 -6.21
C ASN A 24 5.31 17.36 -5.96
N ARG A 25 4.72 17.68 -4.80
CA ARG A 25 3.34 17.30 -4.48
C ARG A 25 2.36 18.23 -5.17
N ILE A 26 1.46 17.63 -5.95
CA ILE A 26 0.19 18.22 -6.32
C ILE A 26 -0.77 18.01 -5.14
N GLY A 27 -0.77 18.95 -4.19
CA GLY A 27 -1.71 18.93 -3.07
C GLY A 27 -1.04 18.81 -1.69
N GLY A 28 -1.15 19.89 -0.92
CA GLY A 28 -0.75 20.03 0.48
C GLY A 28 -1.31 21.35 1.01
N ASN A 29 -1.54 21.45 2.33
CA ASN A 29 -1.95 22.73 2.91
C ASN A 29 -0.74 23.64 3.12
N LYS A 30 -0.96 24.96 3.13
CA LYS A 30 0.11 25.96 3.39
C LYS A 30 0.52 26.04 4.86
N LEU A 31 -0.04 25.20 5.73
CA LEU A 31 0.27 25.19 7.16
C LEU A 31 1.56 24.41 7.46
N MET A 32 1.78 23.27 6.79
CA MET A 32 2.97 22.42 6.99
C MET A 32 4.32 23.19 6.91
N PRO A 33 4.56 24.07 5.93
CA PRO A 33 5.85 24.77 5.82
C PRO A 33 6.05 25.91 6.82
N LEU A 34 5.06 26.24 7.66
CA LEU A 34 5.19 27.34 8.61
C LEU A 34 6.13 26.97 9.77
N PRO A 35 6.98 27.89 10.24
CA PRO A 35 7.91 27.63 11.35
C PRO A 35 7.22 27.13 12.62
N GLU A 36 6.02 27.63 12.91
CA GLU A 36 5.21 27.23 14.06
C GLU A 36 4.78 25.76 13.96
N SER A 37 4.57 25.27 12.73
CA SER A 37 4.18 23.89 12.46
C SER A 37 5.32 22.89 12.63
N MET A 38 6.57 23.32 12.43
CA MET A 38 7.74 22.46 12.56
C MET A 38 7.95 21.92 13.98
N ASN A 39 7.44 22.62 15.00
CA ASN A 39 7.47 22.18 16.39
C ASN A 39 6.27 21.29 16.78
N MET A 40 5.33 21.05 15.86
CA MET A 40 4.18 20.18 16.09
C MET A 40 4.43 18.80 15.48
N THR A 41 3.91 17.74 16.10
CA THR A 41 3.83 16.43 15.45
C THR A 41 2.65 16.41 14.48
N MET A 42 2.92 16.09 13.22
CA MET A 42 1.90 16.06 12.16
C MET A 42 1.62 14.62 11.77
N LEU A 43 0.34 14.22 11.82
CA LEU A 43 -0.10 12.90 11.42
C LEU A 43 -0.85 13.00 10.09
N SER A 44 -0.39 12.28 9.08
CA SER A 44 -0.99 12.26 7.76
C SER A 44 -1.10 10.83 7.23
N THR A 45 -1.80 10.58 6.13
CA THR A 45 -1.84 9.23 5.55
C THR A 45 -0.60 8.90 4.71
N GLU A 46 0.14 9.95 4.32
CA GLU A 46 1.37 9.88 3.55
C GLU A 46 2.27 11.04 3.96
N THR A 47 3.45 10.73 4.51
CA THR A 47 4.49 11.70 4.83
C THR A 47 5.06 12.34 3.57
N SER A 48 5.41 13.61 3.73
CA SER A 48 6.26 14.37 2.83
C SER A 48 7.71 14.38 3.36
N SER A 49 8.53 15.32 2.89
CA SER A 49 9.93 15.45 3.27
C SER A 49 10.14 16.10 4.65
N TYR A 50 9.08 16.38 5.42
CA TYR A 50 9.20 17.01 6.74
C TYR A 50 9.48 16.00 7.85
N CYS A 51 10.44 16.33 8.72
CA CYS A 51 10.91 15.48 9.82
C CYS A 51 9.88 15.25 10.94
N ASN A 52 8.93 16.17 11.09
CA ASN A 52 7.90 16.14 12.13
C ASN A 52 6.58 15.51 11.66
N GLU A 53 6.56 14.95 10.45
CA GLU A 53 5.40 14.29 9.86
C GLU A 53 5.52 12.76 9.93
N PHE A 54 4.46 12.09 10.40
CA PHE A 54 4.41 10.64 10.52
C PHE A 54 3.16 10.08 9.85
N SER A 55 3.32 9.04 9.03
CA SER A 55 2.18 8.46 8.35
C SER A 55 1.42 7.49 9.24
N VAL A 56 0.10 7.64 9.29
CA VAL A 56 -0.84 6.76 9.96
C VAL A 56 -1.60 5.93 8.92
N PRO A 57 -1.86 4.63 9.19
CA PRO A 57 -2.62 3.78 8.30
C PRO A 57 -3.98 4.36 7.92
N TYR A 58 -4.38 4.17 6.66
CA TYR A 58 -5.75 4.47 6.24
C TYR A 58 -6.77 3.66 7.04
N SER A 59 -7.92 4.26 7.30
CA SER A 59 -9.07 3.50 7.81
C SER A 59 -9.45 2.39 6.83
N THR A 60 -9.81 1.23 7.36
CA THR A 60 -10.11 0.03 6.57
C THR A 60 -11.60 -0.32 6.64
N TYR A 61 -12.04 -1.21 5.76
CA TYR A 61 -13.40 -1.74 5.80
C TYR A 61 -13.63 -2.72 6.96
N PHE A 62 -12.56 -3.20 7.59
CA PHE A 62 -12.64 -4.12 8.70
C PHE A 62 -12.87 -3.35 10.02
N ARG A 63 -14.08 -3.47 10.57
CA ARG A 63 -14.51 -2.82 11.80
C ARG A 63 -15.05 -3.86 12.78
N PRO A 64 -14.19 -4.65 13.43
CA PRO A 64 -14.63 -5.63 14.42
C PRO A 64 -15.20 -4.93 15.65
N SER A 65 -16.30 -5.46 16.20
CA SER A 65 -16.87 -4.95 17.46
C SER A 65 -16.24 -5.65 18.67
N THR A 66 -15.73 -6.86 18.49
CA THR A 66 -15.14 -7.69 19.53
C THR A 66 -13.83 -8.35 19.07
N TYR A 67 -13.02 -8.80 20.03
CA TYR A 67 -11.82 -9.57 19.72
C TYR A 67 -12.16 -10.93 19.06
N ILE A 68 -13.34 -11.49 19.33
CA ILE A 68 -13.82 -12.74 18.71
C ILE A 68 -14.01 -12.55 17.20
N ASP A 69 -14.50 -11.39 16.76
CA ASP A 69 -14.64 -11.06 15.33
C ASP A 69 -13.27 -11.08 14.63
N VAL A 70 -12.22 -10.62 15.31
CA VAL A 70 -10.84 -10.64 14.81
C VAL A 70 -10.34 -12.08 14.64
N ILE A 71 -10.55 -12.93 15.64
CA ILE A 71 -10.13 -14.34 15.59
C ILE A 71 -10.87 -15.08 14.48
N HIS A 72 -12.18 -14.87 14.36
CA HIS A 72 -12.98 -15.46 13.28
C HIS A 72 -12.52 -15.01 11.90
N TRP A 73 -12.23 -13.71 11.73
CA TRP A 73 -11.71 -13.18 10.48
C TRP A 73 -10.35 -13.79 10.12
N GLN A 74 -9.41 -13.85 11.07
CA GLN A 74 -8.10 -14.47 10.88
C GLN A 74 -8.22 -15.94 10.47
N LYS A 75 -9.09 -16.71 11.12
CA LYS A 75 -9.36 -18.11 10.77
C LYS A 75 -9.87 -18.24 9.33
N GLN A 76 -10.83 -17.40 8.94
CA GLN A 76 -11.36 -17.39 7.57
C GLN A 76 -10.32 -17.02 6.51
N VAL A 77 -9.46 -16.04 6.79
CA VAL A 77 -8.42 -15.58 5.85
C VAL A 77 -7.31 -16.63 5.72
N ARG A 78 -6.91 -17.26 6.83
CA ARG A 78 -5.89 -18.32 6.84
C ARG A 78 -6.35 -19.58 6.11
N SER A 79 -7.61 -19.98 6.26
CA SER A 79 -8.14 -21.20 5.62
C SER A 79 -8.50 -21.02 4.15
N ARG A 80 -8.36 -19.80 3.60
CA ARG A 80 -8.84 -19.49 2.25
C ARG A 80 -7.88 -20.01 1.19
N LYS A 81 -8.36 -20.91 0.32
CA LYS A 81 -7.67 -21.28 -0.92
C LYS A 81 -7.77 -20.12 -1.91
N ARG A 82 -6.62 -19.67 -2.41
CA ARG A 82 -6.50 -18.53 -3.34
C ARG A 82 -6.38 -19.07 -4.76
N ARG A 83 -7.24 -18.59 -5.66
CA ARG A 83 -7.35 -19.07 -7.04
C ARG A 83 -6.38 -18.36 -7.97
N TYR A 84 -6.13 -17.07 -7.71
CA TYR A 84 -5.31 -16.23 -8.56
C TYR A 84 -3.95 -16.04 -7.90
N LEU A 85 -2.89 -16.09 -8.70
CA LEU A 85 -1.53 -15.80 -8.21
C LEU A 85 -1.47 -14.33 -7.81
N PHE A 86 -1.89 -13.43 -8.70
CA PHE A 86 -1.90 -12.01 -8.39
C PHE A 86 -3.14 -11.28 -8.91
N TYR A 87 -3.39 -10.12 -8.33
CA TYR A 87 -4.54 -9.29 -8.58
C TYR A 87 -4.14 -7.84 -8.85
N PHE A 88 -4.88 -7.20 -9.75
CA PHE A 88 -4.83 -5.76 -9.92
C PHE A 88 -6.24 -5.15 -10.05
N ALA A 89 -6.48 -4.06 -9.31
CA ALA A 89 -7.65 -3.21 -9.45
C ALA A 89 -7.19 -1.88 -10.03
N SER A 90 -7.59 -1.57 -11.25
CA SER A 90 -7.33 -0.26 -11.82
C SER A 90 -8.16 0.01 -13.05
N ALA A 91 -8.15 1.27 -13.46
CA ALA A 91 -8.53 1.72 -14.78
C ALA A 91 -7.31 2.42 -15.40
N PRO A 92 -7.16 2.41 -16.73
CA PRO A 92 -6.18 3.25 -17.40
C PRO A 92 -6.36 4.72 -16.98
N HIS A 93 -5.28 5.41 -16.67
CA HIS A 93 -5.35 6.83 -16.38
C HIS A 93 -5.65 7.60 -17.68
N PRO A 94 -6.60 8.56 -17.71
CA PRO A 94 -7.04 9.20 -18.95
C PRO A 94 -5.92 9.90 -19.75
N THR A 95 -4.85 10.33 -19.06
CA THR A 95 -3.77 11.14 -19.64
C THR A 95 -2.38 10.49 -19.56
N MET A 96 -2.21 9.34 -18.90
CA MET A 96 -0.89 8.73 -18.69
C MET A 96 -0.76 7.38 -19.40
N ASN A 97 -0.39 7.43 -20.68
CA ASN A 97 -0.29 6.27 -21.57
C ASN A 97 0.93 5.36 -21.31
N ASP A 98 1.95 5.82 -20.58
CA ASP A 98 3.15 5.03 -20.24
C ASP A 98 3.32 4.82 -18.71
N SER A 99 2.19 4.64 -18.03
CA SER A 99 2.22 4.28 -16.61
C SER A 99 2.45 2.78 -16.44
N ILE A 100 3.16 2.40 -15.36
CA ILE A 100 3.29 0.99 -14.96
C ILE A 100 1.92 0.30 -14.82
N ARG A 101 0.87 1.06 -14.49
CA ARG A 101 -0.51 0.58 -14.39
C ARG A 101 -0.98 -0.05 -15.71
N ILE A 102 -0.72 0.59 -16.85
CA ILE A 102 -1.10 0.07 -18.17
C ILE A 102 -0.34 -1.21 -18.48
N GLN A 103 0.95 -1.27 -18.16
CA GLN A 103 1.76 -2.48 -18.36
C GLN A 103 1.25 -3.64 -17.52
N ILE A 104 0.91 -3.39 -16.25
CA ILE A 104 0.30 -4.39 -15.36
C ILE A 104 -1.04 -4.86 -15.92
N ILE A 105 -1.90 -3.94 -16.38
CA ILE A 105 -3.18 -4.28 -17.01
C ILE A 105 -2.96 -5.21 -18.22
N ASN A 106 -2.06 -4.84 -19.14
CA ASN A 106 -1.76 -5.62 -20.33
C ASN A 106 -1.19 -7.01 -19.99
N LYS A 107 -0.32 -7.10 -18.98
CA LYS A 107 0.19 -8.40 -18.50
C LYS A 107 -0.89 -9.24 -17.82
N CYS A 108 -1.82 -8.62 -17.12
CA CYS A 108 -2.95 -9.30 -16.52
C CYS A 108 -3.92 -9.85 -17.57
N LEU A 109 -4.19 -9.08 -18.63
CA LEU A 109 -5.07 -9.50 -19.74
C LEU A 109 -4.48 -10.66 -20.56
N THR A 110 -3.16 -10.72 -20.68
CA THR A 110 -2.45 -11.81 -21.38
C THR A 110 -2.28 -13.07 -20.52
N SER A 111 -2.15 -12.91 -19.19
CA SER A 111 -1.95 -14.02 -18.24
C SER A 111 -3.27 -14.63 -17.76
N LYS A 112 -4.01 -15.27 -18.68
CA LYS A 112 -5.29 -15.94 -18.37
C LYS A 112 -5.10 -16.97 -17.24
N ASN A 113 -6.02 -16.97 -16.27
CA ASN A 113 -6.06 -17.80 -15.05
C ASN A 113 -5.04 -17.47 -13.95
N THR A 114 -3.92 -16.81 -14.26
CA THR A 114 -2.90 -16.43 -13.27
C THR A 114 -3.22 -15.09 -12.61
N CYS A 115 -3.62 -14.10 -13.43
CA CYS A 115 -3.96 -12.78 -12.96
C CYS A 115 -5.48 -12.56 -12.93
N LYS A 116 -5.98 -11.90 -11.88
CA LYS A 116 -7.32 -11.33 -11.87
C LYS A 116 -7.27 -9.83 -12.02
N LEU A 117 -7.89 -9.31 -13.08
CA LEU A 117 -8.14 -7.88 -13.26
C LEU A 117 -9.54 -7.53 -12.73
N LEU A 118 -9.64 -6.50 -11.88
CA LEU A 118 -10.90 -5.80 -11.60
C LEU A 118 -10.86 -4.45 -12.29
N ASP A 119 -11.59 -4.34 -13.40
CA ASP A 119 -11.68 -3.12 -14.17
C ASP A 119 -12.56 -2.08 -13.45
N CYS A 120 -11.91 -0.99 -13.02
CA CYS A 120 -12.54 0.12 -12.33
C CYS A 120 -13.25 1.11 -13.27
N ASN A 121 -13.08 0.98 -14.59
CA ASN A 121 -13.70 1.86 -15.59
C ASN A 121 -15.14 1.42 -15.96
N SER A 122 -15.56 0.23 -15.52
CA SER A 122 -16.90 -0.26 -15.83
C SER A 122 -17.99 0.62 -15.18
N SER A 123 -19.10 0.81 -15.90
CA SER A 123 -20.27 1.62 -15.48
C SER A 123 -20.84 1.26 -14.10
N ALA A 124 -20.52 0.07 -13.58
CA ALA A 124 -20.92 -0.40 -12.25
C ALA A 124 -19.95 0.00 -11.11
N ASN A 125 -18.89 0.80 -11.38
CA ASN A 125 -17.81 1.19 -10.45
C ASN A 125 -17.45 0.09 -9.44
N LYS A 126 -17.00 -1.04 -9.96
CA LYS A 126 -16.72 -2.25 -9.17
C LYS A 126 -15.73 -2.01 -8.03
N CYS A 127 -14.77 -1.10 -8.25
CA CYS A 127 -13.75 -0.74 -7.27
C CYS A 127 -14.26 0.18 -6.15
N GLY A 128 -15.39 0.86 -6.35
CA GLY A 128 -16.05 1.67 -5.32
C GLY A 128 -16.81 0.84 -4.28
N THR A 129 -17.00 -0.46 -4.51
CA THR A 129 -17.76 -1.33 -3.60
C THR A 129 -16.82 -2.22 -2.77
N PRO A 130 -16.78 -2.05 -1.43
CA PRO A 130 -15.89 -2.84 -0.56
C PRO A 130 -16.03 -4.35 -0.73
N VAL A 131 -17.25 -4.83 -0.93
CA VAL A 131 -17.57 -6.26 -1.08
C VAL A 131 -16.86 -6.86 -2.29
N GLN A 132 -16.83 -6.16 -3.43
CA GLN A 132 -16.22 -6.67 -4.64
C GLN A 132 -14.70 -6.69 -4.53
N VAL A 133 -14.10 -5.61 -4.01
CA VAL A 133 -12.65 -5.51 -3.81
C VAL A 133 -12.15 -6.57 -2.83
N LEU A 134 -12.77 -6.68 -1.65
CA LEU A 134 -12.41 -7.69 -0.64
C LEU A 134 -12.60 -9.12 -1.16
N LYS A 135 -13.63 -9.38 -1.97
CA LYS A 135 -13.84 -10.70 -2.59
C LYS A 135 -12.66 -11.07 -3.48
N VAL A 136 -12.07 -10.13 -4.23
CA VAL A 136 -10.93 -10.46 -5.08
C VAL A 136 -9.64 -10.59 -4.26
N PHE A 137 -9.41 -9.71 -3.28
CA PHE A 137 -8.26 -9.83 -2.37
C PHE A 137 -8.21 -11.20 -1.69
N ARG A 138 -9.33 -11.65 -1.12
CA ARG A 138 -9.41 -12.96 -0.44
C ARG A 138 -9.13 -14.15 -1.36
N ASN A 139 -9.27 -13.99 -2.67
CA ASN A 139 -9.07 -15.07 -3.64
C ASN A 139 -7.71 -14.99 -4.36
N SER A 140 -6.83 -14.06 -3.97
CA SER A 140 -5.55 -13.80 -4.64
C SER A 140 -4.39 -13.92 -3.66
N VAL A 141 -3.24 -14.43 -4.11
CA VAL A 141 -2.02 -14.54 -3.26
C VAL A 141 -1.35 -13.19 -3.13
N PHE A 142 -1.10 -12.52 -4.26
CA PHE A 142 -0.43 -11.23 -4.32
C PHE A 142 -1.37 -10.11 -4.81
N CYS A 143 -1.24 -8.92 -4.25
CA CYS A 143 -2.04 -7.75 -4.61
C CYS A 143 -1.11 -6.62 -5.03
N LEU A 144 -1.21 -6.23 -6.31
CA LEU A 144 -0.33 -5.24 -6.91
C LEU A 144 -0.78 -3.81 -6.52
N HIS A 145 0.13 -3.04 -5.92
CA HIS A 145 -0.10 -1.65 -5.51
C HIS A 145 0.95 -0.72 -6.14
N PRO A 146 0.86 -0.44 -7.45
CA PRO A 146 1.70 0.55 -8.10
C PRO A 146 1.32 1.98 -7.67
N PRO A 147 2.28 2.92 -7.65
CA PRO A 147 1.98 4.33 -7.42
C PRO A 147 0.94 4.90 -8.39
N GLY A 148 0.27 5.96 -7.96
CA GLY A 148 -0.60 6.80 -8.78
C GLY A 148 -0.33 8.26 -8.53
N ASP A 149 -1.41 9.02 -8.29
CA ASP A 149 -1.34 10.41 -7.85
C ASP A 149 -0.64 10.55 -6.48
N SER A 150 -0.65 9.47 -5.69
CA SER A 150 0.03 9.32 -4.41
C SER A 150 0.79 7.99 -4.39
N TYR A 151 1.83 7.91 -3.55
CA TYR A 151 2.62 6.69 -3.38
C TYR A 151 1.87 5.63 -2.55
N THR A 152 1.05 6.08 -1.61
CA THR A 152 0.31 5.23 -0.68
C THR A 152 -1.14 5.03 -1.12
N MET A 153 -1.76 3.92 -0.72
CA MET A 153 -3.16 3.65 -1.06
C MET A 153 -3.88 2.91 0.06
N CYS A 154 -5.13 3.31 0.34
CA CYS A 154 -6.01 2.63 1.30
C CYS A 154 -6.25 1.14 0.95
N SER A 155 -6.23 0.80 -0.35
CA SER A 155 -6.35 -0.58 -0.82
C SER A 155 -5.27 -1.50 -0.27
N MET A 156 -4.07 -0.99 0.01
CA MET A 156 -2.96 -1.75 0.58
C MET A 156 -3.36 -2.38 1.91
N PHE A 157 -3.85 -1.59 2.86
CA PHE A 157 -4.24 -2.07 4.19
C PHE A 157 -5.38 -3.08 4.13
N ASN A 158 -6.37 -2.84 3.27
CA ASN A 158 -7.47 -3.79 3.05
C ASN A 158 -6.99 -5.11 2.43
N SER A 159 -5.98 -5.07 1.56
CA SER A 159 -5.38 -6.28 0.98
C SER A 159 -4.66 -7.12 2.03
N ILE A 160 -3.88 -6.48 2.91
CA ILE A 160 -3.19 -7.14 4.03
C ILE A 160 -4.21 -7.79 4.97
N LEU A 161 -5.28 -7.06 5.34
CA LEU A 161 -6.34 -7.59 6.21
C LEU A 161 -7.10 -8.75 5.56
N ALA A 162 -7.25 -8.76 4.24
CA ALA A 162 -7.81 -9.88 3.49
C ALA A 162 -6.81 -11.04 3.27
N GLY A 163 -5.57 -10.91 3.75
CA GLY A 163 -4.49 -11.87 3.61
C GLY A 163 -3.90 -11.96 2.21
N CYS A 164 -4.03 -10.91 1.41
CA CYS A 164 -3.35 -10.81 0.13
C CYS A 164 -2.02 -10.08 0.34
N ILE A 165 -0.92 -10.68 -0.10
CA ILE A 165 0.43 -10.16 0.10
C ILE A 165 0.62 -8.93 -0.80
N PRO A 166 0.85 -7.73 -0.26
CA PRO A 166 1.05 -6.54 -1.08
C PRO A 166 2.35 -6.64 -1.87
N VAL A 167 2.28 -6.26 -3.15
CA VAL A 167 3.43 -6.07 -4.04
C VAL A 167 3.57 -4.59 -4.32
N PHE A 168 4.69 -4.02 -3.88
CA PHE A 168 5.00 -2.60 -4.04
C PHE A 168 5.93 -2.37 -5.21
N PHE A 169 5.72 -1.24 -5.90
CA PHE A 169 6.56 -0.83 -7.03
C PHE A 169 7.40 0.41 -6.74
N HIS A 170 7.28 0.95 -5.52
CA HIS A 170 8.08 2.06 -5.02
C HIS A 170 8.23 1.97 -3.50
N PRO A 171 9.41 2.24 -2.92
CA PRO A 171 9.63 2.13 -1.47
C PRO A 171 8.76 3.10 -0.65
N TYR A 172 8.40 4.26 -1.22
CA TYR A 172 7.48 5.21 -0.57
C TYR A 172 6.04 4.71 -0.49
N SER A 173 5.68 3.57 -1.08
CA SER A 173 4.32 3.03 -0.93
C SER A 173 4.07 2.43 0.46
N ALA A 174 5.13 2.04 1.19
CA ALA A 174 4.99 1.54 2.55
C ALA A 174 6.24 1.72 3.42
N TYR A 175 7.42 1.38 2.89
CA TYR A 175 8.66 1.22 3.67
C TYR A 175 9.16 2.53 4.29
N ALA A 176 9.08 3.63 3.54
CA ALA A 176 9.43 4.96 4.04
C ALA A 176 8.29 5.67 4.80
N GLN A 177 7.10 5.07 4.83
CA GLN A 177 5.88 5.70 5.33
C GLN A 177 5.51 5.13 6.70
N TYR A 178 5.16 3.85 6.77
CA TYR A 178 4.48 3.25 7.91
C TYR A 178 5.46 2.54 8.86
N ILE A 179 6.60 3.18 9.13
CA ILE A 179 7.73 2.62 9.89
C ILE A 179 7.31 2.18 11.31
N TRP A 180 6.34 2.87 11.91
CA TRP A 180 5.81 2.53 13.23
C TRP A 180 4.83 1.34 13.23
N TYR A 181 4.26 1.00 12.06
CA TYR A 181 3.15 0.05 11.96
C TYR A 181 3.54 -1.26 11.29
N PHE A 182 4.63 -1.29 10.51
CA PHE A 182 5.11 -2.50 9.86
C PHE A 182 6.46 -2.99 10.42
N PRO A 183 6.72 -4.31 10.36
CA PRO A 183 8.03 -4.86 10.70
C PRO A 183 9.15 -4.24 9.84
N LYS A 184 10.34 -4.05 10.42
CA LYS A 184 11.53 -3.60 9.69
C LYS A 184 11.95 -4.57 8.58
N ASN A 185 11.64 -5.85 8.74
CA ASN A 185 11.91 -6.85 7.70
C ASN A 185 10.76 -6.86 6.67
N TYR A 186 10.91 -6.09 5.60
CA TYR A 186 9.84 -5.91 4.60
C TYR A 186 9.45 -7.20 3.86
N THR A 187 10.39 -8.13 3.70
CA THR A 187 10.15 -9.42 3.02
C THR A 187 9.24 -10.34 3.83
N SER A 188 9.04 -10.07 5.13
CA SER A 188 8.15 -10.88 5.96
C SER A 188 6.67 -10.65 5.68
N TYR A 189 6.31 -9.56 4.98
CA TYR A 189 4.91 -9.20 4.73
C TYR A 189 4.62 -8.70 3.32
N SER A 190 5.63 -8.47 2.48
CA SER A 190 5.45 -7.86 1.16
C SER A 190 6.50 -8.32 0.15
N VAL A 191 6.23 -8.05 -1.12
CA VAL A 191 7.18 -8.20 -2.22
C VAL A 191 7.45 -6.83 -2.82
N TYR A 192 8.71 -6.56 -3.18
CA TYR A 192 9.11 -5.34 -3.86
C TYR A 192 9.58 -5.67 -5.28
N ILE A 193 9.00 -5.01 -6.28
CA ILE A 193 9.41 -5.12 -7.69
C ILE A 193 9.57 -3.69 -8.23
N PRO A 194 10.79 -3.18 -8.50
CA PRO A 194 10.97 -1.81 -8.95
C PRO A 194 10.14 -1.49 -10.19
N ALA A 195 9.46 -0.34 -10.19
CA ALA A 195 8.61 0.07 -11.31
C ALA A 195 9.36 0.14 -12.64
N ASN A 196 10.60 0.62 -12.61
CA ASN A 196 11.43 0.77 -13.80
C ASN A 196 11.80 -0.58 -14.42
N ASP A 197 11.99 -1.62 -13.62
CA ASP A 197 12.34 -2.96 -14.13
C ASP A 197 11.18 -3.59 -14.91
N ILE A 198 9.95 -3.35 -14.47
CA ILE A 198 8.75 -3.71 -15.25
C ILE A 198 8.70 -2.90 -16.54
N LYS A 199 8.94 -1.58 -16.45
CA LYS A 199 8.88 -0.68 -17.62
C LYS A 199 9.89 -1.01 -18.70
N HIS A 200 11.11 -1.37 -18.31
CA HIS A 200 12.18 -1.77 -19.22
C HIS A 200 12.09 -3.25 -19.64
N GLY A 201 11.14 -4.00 -19.09
CA GLY A 201 10.96 -5.42 -19.39
C GLY A 201 12.08 -6.31 -18.87
N SER A 202 12.91 -5.82 -17.93
CA SER A 202 13.98 -6.61 -17.31
C SER A 202 13.45 -7.64 -16.31
N VAL A 203 12.25 -7.40 -15.77
CA VAL A 203 11.59 -8.28 -14.79
C VAL A 203 10.16 -8.60 -15.20
N SER A 204 9.79 -9.87 -15.10
CA SER A 204 8.42 -10.35 -15.28
C SER A 204 7.71 -10.52 -13.94
N ILE A 205 6.49 -9.98 -13.82
CA ILE A 205 5.66 -10.09 -12.61
C ILE A 205 5.34 -11.56 -12.31
N ASN A 206 5.03 -12.36 -13.33
CA ASN A 206 4.69 -13.77 -13.13
C ASN A 206 5.88 -14.53 -12.54
N GLU A 207 7.07 -14.34 -13.10
CA GLU A 207 8.30 -15.02 -12.66
C GLU A 207 8.70 -14.60 -11.25
N SER A 208 8.56 -13.31 -10.93
CA SER A 208 8.91 -12.78 -9.60
C SER A 208 7.99 -13.27 -8.48
N LEU A 209 6.79 -13.75 -8.83
CA LEU A 209 5.75 -14.15 -7.89
C LEU A 209 5.44 -15.65 -7.92
N SER A 210 6.10 -16.45 -8.78
CA SER A 210 5.84 -17.90 -8.91
C SER A 210 6.61 -18.74 -7.89
#